data_AF-A0A7G2LY85-F1
#
_entry.id   AF-A0A7G2LY85-F1
#
_cell.length_a   1.000
_cell.length_b   1.000
_cell.length_c   1.000
_cell.angle_alpha   90.00
_cell.angle_beta   90.00
_cell.angle_gamma   90.00
#
_symmetry.space_group_name_H-M   'P 1'
#
loop_
_entity.id
_entity.type
_entity.pdbx_description
1 polymer ?
#
loop_
_entity_poly.entity_id
_entity_poly.type
_entity_poly.pdbx_seq_one_letter_code
_entity_poly.pdbx_strand_id
1 'polypeptide(L)'
;MTIDKTKIRNAATVIVLRDRHVTPHILMGQRGAKAAFMPNKFVFPGGAVDATDAQVPLAAPVNELCHGRLCDDAEPSLAHAIAVAAIRELWEETGLVLGHKGTWEGDVPADWKTFAATGHLPDASALQFVFRALTPPGRPRRFDARFFLVDADDIASDTDNFDAA
;
A
#
# COMPACT_ATOMS: atom_id res chain seq x y z
N MET A 1 -20.68 -13.11 -0.27
CA MET A 1 -20.58 -13.13 -1.75
C MET A 1 -19.33 -13.91 -2.12
N THR A 2 -19.45 -14.95 -2.95
CA THR A 2 -18.30 -15.76 -3.40
C THR A 2 -17.43 -14.92 -4.33
N ILE A 3 -16.18 -14.67 -3.95
CA ILE A 3 -15.22 -13.91 -4.76
C ILE A 3 -15.03 -14.65 -6.10
N ASP A 4 -15.40 -14.03 -7.21
CA ASP A 4 -15.02 -14.50 -8.55
C ASP A 4 -13.49 -14.39 -8.68
N LYS A 5 -12.81 -15.52 -8.60
CA LYS A 5 -11.34 -15.61 -8.65
C LYS A 5 -10.76 -15.24 -10.01
N THR A 6 -11.59 -15.16 -11.07
CA THR A 6 -11.17 -14.77 -12.43
C THR A 6 -11.17 -13.26 -12.65
N LYS A 7 -11.90 -12.50 -11.82
CA LYS A 7 -11.96 -11.05 -11.91
C LYS A 7 -10.61 -10.43 -11.56
N ILE A 8 -10.13 -9.53 -12.42
CA ILE A 8 -8.95 -8.72 -12.16
C ILE A 8 -9.26 -7.77 -11.00
N ARG A 9 -8.43 -7.79 -9.96
CA ARG A 9 -8.55 -6.90 -8.80
C ARG A 9 -7.47 -5.81 -8.86
N ASN A 10 -7.84 -4.56 -8.63
CA ASN A 10 -6.85 -3.52 -8.39
C ASN A 10 -6.07 -3.85 -7.10
N ALA A 11 -4.77 -3.56 -7.11
CA ALA A 11 -3.88 -3.79 -5.99
C ALA A 11 -2.82 -2.70 -5.91
N ALA A 12 -2.27 -2.53 -4.71
CA ALA A 12 -1.16 -1.63 -4.45
C ALA A 12 -0.02 -2.40 -3.77
N THR A 13 1.21 -2.00 -4.03
CA THR A 13 2.41 -2.61 -3.46
C THR A 13 3.42 -1.52 -3.16
N VAL A 14 4.03 -1.56 -1.97
CA VAL A 14 5.01 -0.56 -1.52
C VAL A 14 6.39 -1.18 -1.41
N ILE A 15 7.35 -0.59 -2.12
CA ILE A 15 8.77 -0.90 -2.02
C ILE A 15 9.38 0.16 -1.10
N VAL A 16 9.63 -0.18 0.17
CA VAL A 16 10.33 0.69 1.10
C VAL A 16 11.83 0.53 0.88
N LEU A 17 12.51 1.63 0.57
CA LEU A 17 13.93 1.66 0.21
C LEU A 17 14.71 2.50 1.22
N ARG A 18 15.68 1.87 1.89
CA ARG A 18 16.63 2.54 2.79
C ARG A 18 17.97 2.69 2.08
N ASP A 19 18.71 3.77 2.38
CA ASP A 19 20.06 4.04 1.86
C ASP A 19 20.16 4.05 0.32
N ARG A 20 19.12 4.57 -0.35
CA ARG A 20 18.93 4.56 -1.81
C ARG A 20 20.17 4.90 -2.63
N HIS A 21 20.97 5.87 -2.17
CA HIS A 21 22.12 6.39 -2.90
C HIS A 21 23.48 5.81 -2.47
N VAL A 22 23.50 4.91 -1.47
CA VAL A 22 24.75 4.35 -0.92
C VAL A 22 24.73 2.82 -0.98
N THR A 23 23.99 2.18 -0.06
CA THR A 23 23.88 0.72 0.01
C THR A 23 22.40 0.36 0.12
N PRO A 24 21.65 0.31 -0.99
CA PRO A 24 20.20 0.21 -0.95
C PRO A 24 19.74 -1.10 -0.27
N HIS A 25 18.86 -0.96 0.71
CA HIS A 25 18.16 -2.07 1.37
C HIS A 25 16.66 -1.96 1.09
N ILE A 26 16.01 -3.09 0.81
CA ILE A 26 14.57 -3.12 0.53
C ILE A 26 13.87 -3.96 1.59
N LEU A 27 12.79 -3.42 2.15
CA LEU A 27 11.91 -4.17 3.05
C LEU A 27 11.17 -5.26 2.29
N MET A 28 11.25 -6.50 2.79
CA MET A 28 10.48 -7.63 2.27
C MET A 28 9.90 -8.46 3.41
N GLY A 29 8.64 -8.85 3.28
CA GLY A 29 8.01 -9.85 4.14
C GLY A 29 8.15 -11.25 3.56
N GLN A 30 8.32 -12.26 4.42
CA GLN A 30 8.25 -13.66 3.98
C GLN A 30 6.85 -14.21 4.22
N ARG A 31 6.17 -14.64 3.15
CA ARG A 31 4.85 -15.26 3.29
C ARG A 31 4.93 -16.58 4.04
N GLY A 32 4.03 -16.77 5.01
CA GLY A 32 3.90 -18.03 5.72
C GLY A 32 3.65 -19.22 4.79
N ALA A 33 4.07 -20.42 5.21
CA ALA A 33 3.99 -21.64 4.41
C ALA A 33 2.55 -22.02 3.98
N LYS A 34 1.53 -21.53 4.68
CA LYS A 34 0.11 -21.78 4.41
C LYS A 34 -0.55 -20.70 3.52
N ALA A 35 0.21 -19.72 3.03
CA ALA A 35 -0.34 -18.64 2.21
C ALA A 35 -0.99 -19.20 0.94
N ALA A 36 -2.23 -18.76 0.66
CA ALA A 36 -3.01 -19.22 -0.49
C ALA A 36 -2.44 -18.79 -1.86
N PHE A 37 -1.40 -17.97 -1.85
CA PHE A 37 -0.69 -17.49 -3.03
C PHE A 37 0.79 -17.30 -2.68
N MET A 38 1.70 -17.87 -3.46
CA MET A 38 3.17 -17.75 -3.30
C MET A 38 3.71 -18.04 -1.88
N PRO A 39 3.46 -19.23 -1.30
CA PRO A 39 3.99 -19.59 0.02
C PRO A 39 5.53 -19.59 0.04
N ASN A 40 6.12 -19.19 1.18
CA ASN A 40 7.56 -19.10 1.42
C ASN A 40 8.33 -18.12 0.51
N LYS A 41 7.63 -17.28 -0.25
CA LYS A 41 8.25 -16.25 -1.09
C LYS A 41 8.42 -14.96 -0.30
N PHE A 42 9.53 -14.28 -0.56
CA PHE A 42 9.71 -12.89 -0.20
C PHE A 42 8.86 -12.03 -1.11
N VAL A 43 8.08 -11.14 -0.51
CA VAL A 43 7.19 -10.20 -1.20
C VAL A 43 7.35 -8.82 -0.56
N PHE A 44 7.03 -7.80 -1.32
CA PHE A 44 6.84 -6.47 -0.77
C PHE A 44 5.47 -6.39 -0.09
N PRO A 45 5.29 -5.54 0.94
CA PRO A 45 3.98 -5.25 1.51
C PRO A 45 3.01 -4.80 0.43
N GLY A 46 1.80 -5.36 0.43
CA GLY A 46 0.82 -5.00 -0.57
C GLY A 46 -0.31 -6.01 -0.72
N GLY A 47 -1.45 -5.48 -1.13
CA GLY A 47 -2.65 -6.26 -1.30
C GLY A 47 -3.66 -5.56 -2.19
N ALA A 48 -4.89 -6.03 -2.08
CA ALA A 48 -5.95 -5.58 -2.97
C ALA A 48 -6.55 -4.28 -2.46
N VAL A 49 -6.99 -3.43 -3.39
CA VAL A 49 -7.83 -2.28 -3.05
C VAL A 49 -9.17 -2.79 -2.54
N ASP A 50 -9.57 -2.30 -1.37
CA ASP A 50 -10.88 -2.53 -0.78
C ASP A 50 -11.80 -1.33 -1.02
N ALA A 51 -13.12 -1.58 -1.02
CA ALA A 51 -14.09 -0.54 -1.35
C ALA A 51 -14.06 0.65 -0.36
N THR A 52 -13.65 0.37 0.88
CA THR A 52 -13.50 1.32 1.98
C THR A 52 -12.32 2.28 1.79
N ASP A 53 -11.31 1.88 1.01
CA ASP A 53 -10.12 2.71 0.77
C ASP A 53 -10.47 4.04 0.08
N ALA A 54 -11.55 4.06 -0.71
CA ALA A 54 -12.02 5.27 -1.38
C ALA A 54 -12.60 6.33 -0.43
N GLN A 55 -12.85 6.01 0.85
CA GLN A 55 -13.42 6.94 1.83
C GLN A 55 -12.44 7.35 2.94
N VAL A 56 -11.22 6.82 2.94
CA VAL A 56 -10.21 7.16 3.96
C VAL A 56 -9.61 8.53 3.63
N PRO A 57 -9.61 9.49 4.57
CA PRO A 57 -8.98 10.79 4.35
C PRO A 57 -7.45 10.65 4.31
N LEU A 58 -6.81 11.38 3.39
CA LEU A 58 -5.35 11.51 3.34
C LEU A 58 -4.94 12.90 3.85
N ALA A 59 -3.84 12.97 4.62
CA ALA A 59 -3.23 14.24 5.01
C ALA A 59 -2.74 15.02 3.78
N ALA A 60 -2.13 14.32 2.83
CA ALA A 60 -1.81 14.82 1.50
C ALA A 60 -1.97 13.69 0.46
N PRO A 61 -2.45 14.00 -0.75
CA PRO A 61 -2.53 13.03 -1.84
C PRO A 61 -1.15 12.74 -2.43
N VAL A 62 -1.08 11.76 -3.31
CA VAL A 62 0.08 11.58 -4.21
C VAL A 62 0.36 12.86 -5.00
N ASN A 63 1.63 13.12 -5.32
CA ASN A 63 1.98 14.28 -6.15
C ASN A 63 1.35 14.21 -7.56
N GLU A 64 1.25 15.36 -8.23
CA GLU A 64 0.56 15.50 -9.52
C GLU A 64 1.12 14.58 -10.61
N LEU A 65 2.45 14.38 -10.64
CA LEU A 65 3.09 13.47 -11.60
C LEU A 65 2.64 12.02 -11.38
N CYS A 66 2.63 11.56 -10.13
CA CYS A 66 2.19 10.20 -9.78
C CYS A 66 0.68 10.05 -10.01
N HIS A 67 -0.11 11.06 -9.67
CA HIS A 67 -1.54 11.09 -9.97
C HIS A 67 -1.79 10.93 -11.47
N GLY A 68 -1.12 11.72 -12.32
CA GLY A 68 -1.25 11.62 -13.78
C GLY A 68 -0.91 10.22 -14.30
N ARG A 69 0.15 9.59 -13.80
CA ARG A 69 0.55 8.22 -14.17
C ARG A 69 -0.41 7.15 -13.66
N LEU A 70 -1.03 7.34 -12.49
CA LEU A 70 -2.03 6.42 -11.95
C LEU A 70 -3.32 6.43 -12.77
N CYS A 71 -3.69 7.58 -13.32
CA CYS A 71 -4.85 7.77 -14.17
C CYS A 71 -4.62 7.32 -15.63
N ASP A 72 -3.37 7.01 -16.01
CA ASP A 72 -3.05 6.53 -17.36
C ASP A 72 -3.66 5.14 -17.60
N ASP A 73 -4.53 5.04 -18.60
CA ASP A 73 -5.36 3.86 -18.90
C ASP A 73 -6.08 3.27 -17.67
N ALA A 74 -6.57 4.14 -16.78
CA ALA A 74 -7.31 3.75 -15.59
C ALA A 74 -8.36 4.81 -15.20
N GLU A 75 -9.41 4.38 -14.50
CA GLU A 75 -10.40 5.29 -13.94
C GLU A 75 -9.74 6.26 -12.93
N PRO A 76 -9.81 7.59 -13.12
CA PRO A 76 -9.13 8.55 -12.25
C PRO A 76 -9.57 8.46 -10.77
N SER A 77 -10.82 8.05 -10.53
CA SER A 77 -11.35 7.84 -9.18
C SER A 77 -10.64 6.73 -8.39
N LEU A 78 -9.86 5.85 -9.05
CA LEU A 78 -9.08 4.81 -8.40
C LEU A 78 -7.78 5.32 -7.78
N ALA A 79 -7.23 6.46 -8.23
CA ALA A 79 -5.92 6.92 -7.78
C ALA A 79 -5.85 7.09 -6.25
N HIS A 80 -6.91 7.68 -5.66
CA HIS A 80 -7.06 7.83 -4.22
C HIS A 80 -7.08 6.47 -3.50
N ALA A 81 -7.98 5.59 -3.91
CA ALA A 81 -8.15 4.28 -3.26
C ALA A 81 -6.90 3.40 -3.40
N ILE A 82 -6.17 3.49 -4.51
CA ILE A 82 -4.89 2.78 -4.71
C ILE A 82 -3.82 3.31 -3.74
N ALA A 83 -3.71 4.63 -3.56
CA ALA A 83 -2.75 5.22 -2.63
C ALA A 83 -3.07 4.85 -1.17
N VAL A 84 -4.35 4.90 -0.80
CA VAL A 84 -4.82 4.47 0.53
C VAL A 84 -4.53 2.98 0.76
N ALA A 85 -4.82 2.12 -0.22
CA ALA A 85 -4.52 0.69 -0.13
C ALA A 85 -3.02 0.43 0.05
N ALA A 86 -2.15 1.22 -0.61
CA ALA A 86 -0.71 1.11 -0.46
C ALA A 86 -0.29 1.35 1.01
N ILE A 87 -0.83 2.40 1.63
CA ILE A 87 -0.52 2.76 3.03
C ILE A 87 -1.13 1.75 4.00
N ARG A 88 -2.38 1.32 3.77
CA ARG A 88 -3.06 0.32 4.59
C ARG A 88 -2.29 -0.98 4.65
N GLU A 89 -1.91 -1.52 3.50
CA GLU A 89 -1.22 -2.81 3.41
C GLU A 89 0.21 -2.71 3.97
N LEU A 90 0.89 -1.56 3.80
CA LEU A 90 2.16 -1.32 4.49
C LEU A 90 1.98 -1.37 6.01
N TRP A 91 0.97 -0.69 6.55
CA TRP A 91 0.67 -0.72 7.98
C TRP A 91 0.28 -2.12 8.47
N GLU A 92 -0.66 -2.79 7.81
CA GLU A 92 -1.17 -4.10 8.22
C GLU A 92 -0.09 -5.20 8.20
N GLU A 93 0.85 -5.16 7.25
CA GLU A 93 1.88 -6.19 7.13
C GLU A 93 3.17 -5.90 7.92
N THR A 94 3.40 -4.64 8.29
CA THR A 94 4.70 -4.22 8.85
C THR A 94 4.61 -3.35 10.09
N GLY A 95 3.46 -2.75 10.37
CA GLY A 95 3.32 -1.75 11.44
C GLY A 95 4.06 -0.43 11.15
N LEU A 96 4.61 -0.25 9.95
CA LEU A 96 5.28 1.00 9.58
C LEU A 96 4.25 2.09 9.26
N VAL A 97 4.49 3.29 9.81
CA VAL A 97 3.58 4.43 9.67
C VAL A 97 4.04 5.31 8.51
N LEU A 98 3.37 5.22 7.37
CA LEU A 98 3.47 6.22 6.31
C LEU A 98 2.35 7.25 6.49
N GLY A 99 2.63 8.31 7.23
CA GLY A 99 1.63 9.27 7.63
C GLY A 99 2.18 10.53 8.27
N HIS A 100 1.31 11.53 8.38
CA HIS A 100 1.60 12.80 9.04
C HIS A 100 0.83 12.87 10.34
N LYS A 101 1.42 13.47 11.39
CA LYS A 101 0.69 13.79 12.63
C LYS A 101 -0.59 14.57 12.30
N GLY A 102 -1.72 14.06 12.79
CA GLY A 102 -3.02 14.62 12.46
C GLY A 102 -4.14 13.94 13.21
N THR A 103 -5.33 14.54 13.15
CA THR A 103 -6.52 14.04 13.84
C THR A 103 -7.51 13.52 12.84
N TRP A 104 -8.04 12.31 13.08
CA TRP A 104 -9.14 11.77 12.29
C TRP A 104 -10.44 12.48 12.63
N GLU A 105 -11.19 12.88 11.61
CA GLU A 105 -12.53 13.43 11.76
C GLU A 105 -13.58 12.32 11.62
N GLY A 106 -14.50 12.21 12.58
CA GLY A 106 -15.57 11.22 12.57
C GLY A 106 -15.12 9.80 12.98
N ASP A 107 -15.90 8.80 12.55
CA ASP A 107 -15.65 7.41 12.90
C ASP A 107 -14.47 6.83 12.10
N VAL A 108 -13.46 6.33 12.81
CA VAL A 108 -12.31 5.65 12.19
C VAL A 108 -12.72 4.24 11.72
N PRO A 109 -12.52 3.89 10.44
CA PRO A 109 -12.78 2.54 9.93
C PRO A 109 -12.02 1.48 10.73
N ALA A 110 -12.59 0.27 10.85
CA ALA A 110 -12.03 -0.79 11.71
C ALA A 110 -10.54 -1.08 11.43
N ASP A 111 -10.17 -1.21 10.15
CA ASP A 111 -8.81 -1.52 9.70
C ASP A 111 -7.81 -0.38 9.97
N TRP A 112 -8.31 0.83 10.22
CA TRP A 112 -7.52 2.03 10.46
C TRP A 112 -7.43 2.44 11.94
N LYS A 113 -8.16 1.75 12.84
CA LYS A 113 -8.19 2.14 14.27
C LYS A 113 -6.82 2.09 14.93
N THR A 114 -6.02 1.06 14.62
CA THR A 114 -4.67 0.92 15.19
C THR A 114 -3.70 1.93 14.57
N PHE A 115 -3.82 2.20 13.26
CA PHE A 115 -3.07 3.26 12.59
C PHE A 115 -3.39 4.64 13.21
N ALA A 116 -4.68 4.96 13.37
CA ALA A 116 -5.13 6.22 13.96
C ALA A 116 -4.66 6.39 15.41
N ALA A 117 -4.57 5.29 16.18
CA ALA A 117 -4.06 5.30 17.54
C ALA A 117 -2.57 5.70 17.63
N THR A 118 -1.82 5.66 16.53
CA THR A 118 -0.45 6.19 16.47
C THR A 118 -0.41 7.73 16.45
N GLY A 119 -1.55 8.41 16.29
CA GLY A 119 -1.64 9.87 16.19
C GLY A 119 -1.36 10.44 14.79
N HIS A 120 -1.46 9.60 13.75
CA HIS A 120 -1.21 9.98 12.36
C HIS A 120 -2.45 9.81 11.48
N LEU A 121 -2.53 10.66 10.46
CA LEU A 121 -3.34 10.47 9.26
C LEU A 121 -2.46 9.89 8.14
N PRO A 122 -3.00 9.00 7.28
CA PRO A 122 -2.23 8.48 6.17
C PRO A 122 -1.83 9.59 5.20
N ASP A 123 -0.59 9.59 4.76
CA ASP A 123 -0.03 10.61 3.86
C ASP A 123 0.55 9.93 2.63
N ALA A 124 0.01 10.26 1.45
CA ALA A 124 0.39 9.66 0.19
C ALA A 124 1.44 10.48 -0.59
N SER A 125 1.87 11.63 -0.08
CA SER A 125 2.76 12.55 -0.81
C SER A 125 4.13 11.94 -1.12
N ALA A 126 4.62 11.05 -0.26
CA ALA A 126 5.87 10.31 -0.43
C ALA A 126 5.78 9.12 -1.40
N LEU A 127 4.57 8.66 -1.77
CA LEU A 127 4.41 7.52 -2.68
C LEU A 127 4.86 7.90 -4.10
N GLN A 128 5.94 7.27 -4.58
CA GLN A 128 6.46 7.45 -5.93
C GLN A 128 5.97 6.30 -6.82
N PHE A 129 5.03 6.57 -7.73
CA PHE A 129 4.57 5.55 -8.67
C PHE A 129 5.70 5.10 -9.61
N VAL A 130 6.00 3.80 -9.62
CA VAL A 130 7.07 3.19 -10.42
C VAL A 130 6.53 2.52 -11.67
N PHE A 131 5.65 1.53 -11.51
CA PHE A 131 5.08 0.78 -12.62
C PHE A 131 3.74 0.11 -12.25
N ARG A 132 3.02 -0.31 -13.29
CA ARG A 132 1.78 -1.09 -13.21
C ARG A 132 2.02 -2.47 -13.81
N ALA A 133 1.59 -3.52 -13.11
CA ALA A 133 1.69 -4.90 -13.59
C ALA A 133 0.34 -5.59 -13.55
N LEU A 134 -0.15 -5.95 -14.74
CA LEU A 134 -1.35 -6.76 -14.90
C LEU A 134 -0.96 -8.24 -14.98
N THR A 135 -1.52 -9.06 -14.09
CA THR A 135 -1.28 -10.51 -14.10
C THR A 135 -1.76 -11.11 -15.43
N PRO A 136 -0.95 -11.91 -16.15
CA PRO A 136 -1.34 -12.50 -17.43
C PRO A 136 -2.64 -13.35 -17.34
N PRO A 137 -3.37 -13.51 -18.46
CA PRO A 137 -4.52 -14.42 -18.53
C PRO A 137 -4.17 -15.87 -18.14
N GLY A 138 -5.18 -16.65 -17.74
CA GLY A 138 -5.02 -18.07 -17.39
C GLY A 138 -4.51 -18.34 -15.97
N ARG A 139 -4.19 -17.30 -15.19
CA ARG A 139 -3.84 -17.44 -13.77
C ARG A 139 -5.11 -17.46 -12.90
N PRO A 140 -5.18 -18.31 -11.84
CA PRO A 140 -6.37 -18.47 -11.01
C PRO A 140 -6.62 -17.29 -10.06
N ARG A 141 -5.67 -16.36 -9.93
CA ARG A 141 -5.82 -15.06 -9.26
C ARG A 141 -5.12 -14.03 -10.11
N ARG A 142 -5.75 -12.89 -10.36
CA ARG A 142 -5.22 -11.83 -11.21
C ARG A 142 -5.35 -10.48 -10.53
N PHE A 143 -4.26 -9.74 -10.55
CA PHE A 143 -4.18 -8.38 -10.04
C PHE A 143 -3.76 -7.42 -11.14
N ASP A 144 -4.28 -6.21 -11.05
CA ASP A 144 -3.83 -5.01 -11.74
C ASP A 144 -3.12 -4.12 -10.72
N ALA A 145 -1.86 -4.46 -10.45
CA ALA A 145 -1.10 -3.96 -9.31
C ALA A 145 -0.31 -2.70 -9.67
N ARG A 146 -0.40 -1.66 -8.83
CA ARG A 146 0.44 -0.45 -8.91
C ARG A 146 1.54 -0.53 -7.85
N PHE A 147 2.77 -0.32 -8.29
CA PHE A 147 3.95 -0.36 -7.43
C PHE A 147 4.40 1.06 -7.10
N PHE A 148 4.59 1.32 -5.82
CA PHE A 148 5.11 2.57 -5.29
C PHE A 148 6.48 2.33 -4.66
N LEU A 149 7.38 3.29 -4.81
CA LEU A 149 8.61 3.39 -4.04
C LEU A 149 8.38 4.44 -2.94
N VAL A 150 8.88 4.17 -1.74
CA VAL A 150 8.93 5.11 -0.62
C VAL A 150 10.35 5.07 -0.05
N ASP A 151 10.95 6.22 0.16
CA ASP A 151 12.23 6.31 0.85
C ASP A 151 11.98 6.10 2.35
N ALA A 152 12.82 5.29 3.01
CA ALA A 152 12.61 4.93 4.42
C ALA A 152 12.61 6.14 5.36
N ASP A 153 13.21 7.25 4.94
CA ASP A 153 13.22 8.53 5.65
C ASP A 153 11.83 9.20 5.73
N ASP A 154 10.88 8.78 4.88
CA ASP A 154 9.49 9.26 4.90
C ASP A 154 8.60 8.44 5.87
N ILE A 155 9.13 7.37 6.49
CA ILE A 155 8.40 6.56 7.48
C ILE A 155 8.47 7.25 8.85
N ALA A 156 7.30 7.48 9.45
CA ALA A 156 7.16 8.22 10.71
C ALA A 156 7.45 7.37 11.96
N SER A 157 7.54 6.05 11.82
CA SER A 157 7.88 5.09 12.88
C SER A 157 9.33 4.62 12.78
N ASP A 158 9.81 3.90 13.81
CA ASP A 158 11.10 3.20 13.74
C ASP A 158 11.04 2.13 12.62
N THR A 159 11.97 2.22 11.65
CA THR A 159 11.99 1.36 10.46
C THR A 159 12.51 -0.05 10.72
N ASP A 160 13.07 -0.31 11.90
CA ASP A 160 13.51 -1.63 12.33
C ASP A 160 12.56 -2.26 13.39
N ASN A 161 11.43 -1.61 13.72
CA ASN A 161 10.41 -2.12 14.63
C ASN A 161 9.13 -2.54 13.89
N PHE A 162 8.80 -3.83 14.00
CA PHE A 162 7.64 -4.45 13.35
C PHE A 162 6.61 -5.01 14.35
N ASP A 163 6.69 -4.67 15.63
CA ASP A 163 5.86 -5.24 16.70
C ASP A 163 4.35 -4.89 16.57
N ALA A 164 4.01 -3.93 15.70
CA ALA A 164 2.64 -3.51 15.44
C ALA A 164 1.94 -4.30 14.32
N ALA A 165 2.63 -5.24 13.65
CA ALA A 165 2.10 -6.12 12.60
C ALA A 165 1.46 -7.42 13.14
#